data_AF-A0A375IWN3-F1
#
_entry.id   AF-A0A375IWN3-F1
#
_cell.length_a   1.000
_cell.length_b   1.000
_cell.length_c   1.000
_cell.angle_alpha   90.00
_cell.angle_beta   90.00
_cell.angle_gamma   90.00
#
_symmetry.space_group_name_H-M   'P 1'
#
loop_
_entity.id
_entity.type
_entity.pdbx_description
1 polymer ?
#
loop_
_entity_poly.entity_id
_entity_poly.type
_entity_poly.pdbx_seq_one_letter_code
_entity_poly.pdbx_strand_id
1 'polypeptide(L)' 'MTPDQAAIRQAVLDNSRAELLRELQASHRIIRNMLGLLSPSQTAVLAERNARDQVDGEGITRAHEREAVIRRAGGAA' A
#
# COMPACT_ATOMS: atom_id res chain seq x y z
N MET A 1 -13.77 -29.67 8.98
CA MET A 1 -12.96 -29.25 7.82
C MET A 1 -12.03 -30.40 7.49
N THR A 2 -12.09 -30.93 6.27
CA THR A 2 -11.16 -31.99 5.82
C THR A 2 -9.79 -31.39 5.50
N PRO A 3 -8.71 -32.19 5.46
CA PRO A 3 -7.40 -31.73 5.01
C PRO A 3 -7.46 -31.02 3.64
N ASP A 4 -8.24 -31.54 2.70
CA ASP A 4 -8.42 -30.95 1.37
C ASP A 4 -9.11 -29.58 1.43
N GLN A 5 -10.15 -29.43 2.26
CA GLN A 5 -10.81 -28.14 2.47
C GLN A 5 -9.86 -27.11 3.11
N ALA A 6 -9.00 -27.56 4.04
CA ALA A 6 -7.99 -26.70 4.65
C ALA A 6 -6.94 -26.26 3.61
N ALA A 7 -6.49 -27.17 2.76
CA ALA A 7 -5.54 -26.89 1.68
C ALA A 7 -6.09 -25.89 0.66
N ILE A 8 -7.34 -26.06 0.23
CA ILE A 8 -8.01 -25.12 -0.69
C ILE A 8 -8.11 -23.74 -0.05
N ARG A 9 -8.54 -23.67 1.23
CA ARG A 9 -8.64 -22.39 1.95
C ARG A 9 -7.28 -21.70 2.04
N GLN A 10 -6.22 -22.43 2.34
CA GLN A 10 -4.88 -21.86 2.41
C GLN A 10 -4.42 -21.34 1.04
N ALA A 11 -4.64 -22.10 -0.03
CA ALA A 11 -4.29 -21.67 -1.39
C ALA A 11 -5.03 -20.39 -1.81
N VAL A 12 -6.32 -20.27 -1.45
CA VAL A 12 -7.10 -19.04 -1.70
C VAL A 12 -6.49 -17.85 -0.94
N LEU A 13 -6.16 -18.03 0.34
CA LEU A 13 -5.55 -16.97 1.14
C LEU A 13 -4.19 -16.54 0.60
N ASP A 14 -3.36 -17.48 0.16
CA ASP A 14 -2.05 -17.20 -0.42
C ASP A 14 -2.16 -16.43 -1.74
N ASN A 15 -3.12 -16.82 -2.59
CA ASN A 15 -3.40 -16.10 -3.84
C ASN A 15 -3.88 -14.67 -3.57
N SER A 16 -4.85 -14.49 -2.67
CA SER A 16 -5.34 -13.16 -2.30
C SER A 16 -4.24 -12.30 -1.68
N ARG A 17 -3.38 -12.87 -0.83
CA ARG A 17 -2.23 -12.16 -0.27
C ARG A 17 -1.27 -11.69 -1.37
N ALA A 18 -0.98 -12.54 -2.35
CA ALA A 18 -0.10 -12.18 -3.46
C ALA A 18 -0.69 -11.06 -4.33
N GLU A 19 -2.00 -11.09 -4.57
CA GLU A 19 -2.70 -10.03 -5.30
C GLU A 19 -2.66 -8.69 -4.57
N LEU A 20 -3.02 -8.68 -3.28
CA LEU A 20 -2.98 -7.48 -2.45
C LEU A 20 -1.57 -6.89 -2.32
N LEU A 21 -0.55 -7.74 -2.25
CA LEU A 21 0.85 -7.27 -2.22
C LEU A 21 1.23 -6.55 -3.52
N ARG A 22 0.87 -7.11 -4.68
CA ARG A 22 1.13 -6.47 -5.98
C ARG A 22 0.43 -5.12 -6.09
N GLU A 23 -0.82 -5.05 -5.66
CA GLU A 23 -1.58 -3.79 -5.68
C GLU A 23 -0.96 -2.74 -4.75
N LEU A 24 -0.51 -3.15 -3.56
CA LEU A 24 0.18 -2.24 -2.64
C LEU A 24 1.50 -1.72 -3.20
N GLN A 25 2.27 -2.56 -3.90
CA GLN A 25 3.50 -2.16 -4.60
C GLN A 25 3.21 -1.19 -5.75
N ALA A 26 2.18 -1.47 -6.55
CA ALA A 26 1.75 -0.57 -7.63
C ALA A 26 1.32 0.79 -7.07
N SER A 27 0.48 0.79 -6.04
CA SER A 27 0.07 1.99 -5.31
C SER A 27 1.25 2.78 -4.75
N HIS A 28 2.28 2.11 -4.20
CA HIS A 28 3.50 2.76 -3.72
C HIS A 28 4.18 3.56 -4.84
N ARG A 29 4.35 2.96 -6.01
CA ARG A 29 4.99 3.61 -7.17
C ARG A 29 4.14 4.73 -7.75
N ILE A 30 2.84 4.51 -7.92
CA ILE A 30 1.90 5.51 -8.46
C ILE A 30 1.92 6.77 -7.59
N ILE A 31 1.84 6.61 -6.26
CA ILE A 31 1.82 7.74 -5.34
C ILE A 31 3.16 8.51 -5.35
N ARG A 32 4.29 7.81 -5.45
CA ARG A 32 5.60 8.46 -5.60
C ARG A 32 5.72 9.24 -6.90
N ASN A 33 5.28 8.65 -8.01
CA ASN A 33 5.28 9.31 -9.31
C ASN A 33 4.38 10.55 -9.27
N MET A 34 3.17 10.42 -8.72
CA MET A 34 2.23 11.53 -8.58
C MET A 34 2.81 12.67 -7.74
N LEU A 35 3.45 12.37 -6.59
CA LEU A 35 4.07 13.38 -5.75
C LEU A 35 5.16 14.16 -6.48
N GLY A 36 5.91 13.51 -7.37
CA GLY A 36 6.93 14.16 -8.22
C GLY A 36 6.36 15.08 -9.30
N LEU A 37 5.05 15.03 -9.57
CA LEU A 37 4.37 15.88 -10.56
C LEU A 37 3.66 17.09 -9.93
N LEU A 38 3.39 17.06 -8.62
CA LEU A 38 2.64 18.12 -7.96
C LEU A 38 3.49 19.37 -7.76
N SER A 39 2.87 20.54 -7.94
CA SER A 39 3.46 21.79 -7.47
C SER A 39 3.53 21.82 -5.93
N PRO A 40 4.35 22.72 -5.35
CA PRO A 40 4.39 22.88 -3.89
C PRO A 40 3.02 23.20 -3.27
N SER A 41 2.20 24.03 -3.92
CA SER A 41 0.85 24.36 -3.42
C SER A 41 -0.12 23.18 -3.52
N GLN A 42 -0.07 22.40 -4.59
CA GLN A 42 -0.87 21.18 -4.72
C GLN A 42 -0.46 20.12 -3.70
N THR A 43 0.84 20.05 -3.39
CA THR A 43 1.40 19.16 -2.37
C THR A 43 0.89 19.50 -0.97
N ALA A 44 0.79 20.79 -0.63
CA ALA A 44 0.18 21.24 0.64
C ALA A 44 -1.30 20.85 0.72
N VAL A 45 -2.07 21.07 -0.35
CA VAL A 45 -3.49 20.68 -0.40
C VAL A 45 -3.67 19.16 -0.25
N LEU A 46 -2.78 18.35 -0.85
CA LEU A 46 -2.79 16.91 -0.65
C LEU A 46 -2.55 16.53 0.81
N ALA A 47 -1.57 17.16 1.47
CA ALA A 47 -1.27 16.92 2.88
C ALA A 47 -2.47 17.24 3.79
N GLU A 48 -3.11 18.39 3.58
CA GLU A 48 -4.32 18.78 4.32
C GLU A 48 -5.47 17.80 4.12
N ARG A 49 -5.69 17.34 2.88
CA ARG A 49 -6.73 16.35 2.57
C ARG A 49 -6.45 15.01 3.23
N ASN A 50 -5.21 14.53 3.18
CA ASN A 50 -4.82 13.28 3.82
C ASN A 50 -5.01 13.36 5.35
N ALA A 51 -4.66 14.48 5.98
CA ALA A 51 -4.88 14.69 7.41
C ALA A 51 -6.37 14.75 7.77
N ARG A 52 -7.18 15.49 6.98
CA ARG A 52 -8.63 15.55 7.16
C ARG A 52 -9.27 14.16 7.04
N ASP A 53 -8.79 13.35 6.11
CA ASP A 53 -9.32 12.01 5.84
C ASP A 53 -8.67 10.94 6.75
N GLN A 54 -7.87 11.34 7.75
CA GLN A 54 -7.21 10.48 8.76
C GLN A 54 -6.30 9.40 8.17
N VAL A 55 -5.68 9.70 7.02
CA VAL A 55 -4.73 8.83 6.33
C VAL A 55 -3.34 9.47 6.20
N ASP A 56 -3.07 10.51 6.99
CA ASP A 56 -1.75 11.08 7.17
C ASP A 56 -0.81 10.18 8.01
N GLY A 57 0.47 10.51 8.01
CA GLY A 57 1.50 9.78 8.74
C GLY A 57 2.87 10.42 8.50
N GLU A 58 3.92 9.63 8.35
CA GLU A 58 5.25 10.16 8.05
C GLU A 58 5.28 10.82 6.66
N GLY A 59 5.51 12.12 6.65
CA GLY A 59 5.44 12.95 5.45
C GLY A 59 4.02 13.04 4.88
N ILE A 60 3.91 13.27 3.57
CA ILE A 60 2.62 13.56 2.92
C ILE A 60 1.89 12.29 2.49
N THR A 61 2.65 11.24 2.13
CA THR A 61 2.12 10.08 1.40
C THR A 61 2.31 8.75 2.13
N ARG A 62 2.81 8.76 3.37
CA ARG A 62 3.12 7.57 4.17
C ARG A 62 4.02 6.57 3.46
N ALA A 63 5.03 7.10 2.76
CA ALA A 63 5.86 6.31 1.86
C ALA A 63 6.64 5.24 2.63
N HIS A 64 7.21 5.60 3.79
CA HIS A 64 8.02 4.72 4.62
C HIS A 64 7.19 3.64 5.31
N GLU A 65 5.98 3.96 5.77
CA GLU A 65 5.08 2.97 6.36
C GLU A 65 4.61 1.96 5.32
N ARG A 66 4.25 2.43 4.11
CA ARG A 66 3.86 1.54 3.00
C ARG A 66 5.02 0.63 2.60
N GLU A 67 6.24 1.17 2.48
CA GLU A 67 7.45 0.39 2.21
C GLU A 67 7.71 -0.66 3.31
N ALA A 68 7.52 -0.31 4.58
CA ALA A 68 7.67 -1.25 5.68
C ALA A 68 6.63 -2.39 5.61
N VAL A 69 5.37 -2.09 5.27
CA VAL A 69 4.33 -3.10 5.07
C VAL A 69 4.68 -4.03 3.91
N ILE A 70 5.09 -3.48 2.76
CA ILE A 70 5.50 -4.26 1.58
C ILE A 70 6.63 -5.22 1.94
N ARG A 71 7.67 -4.73 2.64
CA ARG A 71 8.80 -5.56 3.08
C ARG A 71 8.37 -6.68 4.04
N ARG A 72 7.54 -6.37 5.05
CA ARG A 72 7.00 -7.40 5.97
C ARG A 72 6.16 -8.45 5.24
N ALA A 73 5.48 -8.06 4.17
CA ALA A 73 4.69 -8.97 3.36
C ALA A 73 5.53 -9.86 2.42
N GLY A 74 6.84 -9.59 2.29
CA GLY A 74 7.77 -10.31 1.42
C GLY A 74 7.98 -9.69 0.03
N GLY A 75 7.51 -8.45 -0.17
CA GLY A 75 7.69 -7.71 -1.43
C GLY A 75 8.86 -6.74 -1.40
N ALA A 76 9.22 -6.24 -2.58
CA ALA A 76 10.14 -5.11 -2.76
C ALA A 76 9.33 -3.83 -3.04
N ALA A 77 9.64 -2.73 -2.36
CA ALA A 77 8.96 -1.45 -2.55
C ALA A 77 9.35 -0.78 -3.88
#